data_AF-A0A2D4NUK0-F1
#
_entry.id   AF-A0A2D4NUK0-F1
#
_cell.length_a   1.000
_cell.length_b   1.000
_cell.length_c   1.000
_cell.angle_alpha   90.00
_cell.angle_beta   90.00
_cell.angle_gamma   90.00
#
_symmetry.space_group_name_H-M   'P 1'
#
loop_
_entity.id
_entity.type
_entity.pdbx_description
1 polymer ?
#
loop_
_entity_poly.entity_id
_entity_poly.type
_entity_poly.pdbx_seq_one_letter_code
_entity_poly.pdbx_strand_id
1 'polypeptide(L)'
;MNYAPEISLKQEDIFKAFVELFRAACAKPAPLGICDYPSSRAVYAIDLMLKWESSGNGKQHMQPQVLEVNFNPDCERACKYHPTFFNDVFCTLFLDEPNNCHVTSVV
;
A
#
# COMPACT_ATOMS: atom_id res chain seq x y z
N MET A 1 32.80 9.31 -12.59
CA MET A 1 31.85 8.82 -11.56
C MET A 1 30.54 9.56 -11.80
N ASN A 2 29.61 8.94 -12.53
CA ASN A 2 28.28 9.54 -12.72
C ASN A 2 27.52 9.31 -11.43
N TYR A 3 27.15 10.40 -10.74
CA TYR A 3 26.27 10.36 -9.58
C TYR A 3 25.01 9.58 -9.96
N ALA A 4 24.60 8.65 -9.10
CA ALA A 4 23.29 8.02 -9.25
C ALA A 4 22.25 9.14 -9.36
N PRO A 5 21.36 9.10 -10.35
CA PRO A 5 20.30 10.11 -10.47
C PRO A 5 19.55 10.19 -9.14
N GLU A 6 19.27 11.41 -8.70
CA GLU A 6 18.52 11.66 -7.46
C GLU A 6 17.21 10.84 -7.51
N ILE A 7 17.03 9.94 -6.54
CA ILE A 7 15.89 9.03 -6.48
C ILE A 7 14.65 9.89 -6.21
N SER A 8 13.96 10.29 -7.28
CA SER A 8 12.67 10.98 -7.18
C SER A 8 11.53 9.97 -7.01
N LEU A 9 11.61 9.15 -5.95
CA LEU A 9 10.46 8.36 -5.49
C LEU A 9 9.58 9.26 -4.61
N LYS A 10 8.28 9.32 -4.90
CA LYS A 10 7.32 9.99 -4.01
C LYS A 10 6.42 8.94 -3.37
N GLN A 11 6.22 9.07 -2.06
CA GLN A 11 5.25 8.25 -1.33
C GLN A 11 3.83 8.36 -1.94
N GLU A 12 3.49 9.54 -2.46
CA GLU A 12 2.22 9.80 -3.16
C GLU A 12 2.01 8.88 -4.37
N ASP A 13 3.07 8.52 -5.10
CA ASP A 13 2.98 7.64 -6.26
C ASP A 13 2.67 6.19 -5.83
N ILE A 14 3.21 5.76 -4.69
CA ILE A 14 2.92 4.45 -4.09
C ILE A 14 1.46 4.41 -3.63
N PHE A 15 1.01 5.43 -2.91
CA PHE A 15 -0.38 5.52 -2.43
C PHE A 15 -1.37 5.55 -3.59
N LYS A 16 -1.06 6.31 -4.65
CA LYS A 16 -1.88 6.34 -5.86
C LYS A 16 -1.99 4.94 -6.47
N ALA A 17 -0.89 4.19 -6.59
CA ALA A 17 -0.91 2.82 -7.10
C ALA A 17 -1.81 1.90 -6.26
N PHE A 18 -1.77 2.00 -4.93
CA PHE A 18 -2.62 1.21 -4.04
C PHE A 18 -4.11 1.56 -4.19
N VAL A 19 -4.44 2.84 -4.30
CA VAL A 19 -5.82 3.30 -4.52
C VAL A 19 -6.35 2.83 -5.88
N GLU A 20 -5.57 2.96 -6.96
CA GLU A 20 -5.95 2.49 -8.29
C GLU A 20 -6.13 0.96 -8.32
N LEU A 21 -5.26 0.21 -7.64
CA LEU A 21 -5.36 -1.24 -7.49
C LEU A 21 -6.69 -1.67 -6.84
N PHE A 22 -7.03 -1.11 -5.68
CA PHE A 22 -8.28 -1.47 -5.00
C PHE A 22 -9.53 -0.94 -5.71
N ARG A 23 -9.47 0.23 -6.37
CA ARG A 23 -10.57 0.69 -7.24
C ARG A 23 -10.82 -0.30 -8.39
N ALA A 24 -9.77 -0.81 -9.01
CA ALA A 24 -9.90 -1.84 -10.06
C ALA A 24 -10.43 -3.16 -9.49
N ALA A 25 -9.95 -3.60 -8.33
CA ALA A 25 -10.42 -4.82 -7.68
C ALA A 25 -11.90 -4.74 -7.27
N CYS A 26 -12.40 -3.55 -6.91
CA CYS A 26 -13.79 -3.32 -6.53
C CYS A 26 -14.71 -2.93 -7.70
N ALA A 27 -14.20 -2.88 -8.94
CA ALA A 27 -14.97 -2.39 -10.10
C ALA A 27 -16.06 -3.35 -10.60
N LYS A 28 -16.06 -4.60 -10.12
CA LYS A 28 -17.02 -5.64 -10.52
C LYS A 28 -17.72 -6.22 -9.29
N PRO A 29 -18.98 -6.67 -9.42
CA PRO A 29 -19.65 -7.38 -8.33
C PRO A 29 -18.98 -8.73 -8.06
N ALA A 30 -19.23 -9.26 -6.86
CA ALA A 30 -18.89 -10.63 -6.52
C ALA A 30 -19.50 -11.62 -7.54
N PRO A 31 -18.79 -12.70 -7.91
CA PRO A 31 -17.50 -13.15 -7.35
C PRO A 31 -16.27 -12.59 -8.09
N LEU A 32 -16.44 -11.71 -9.08
CA LEU A 32 -15.33 -11.25 -9.94
C LEU A 32 -14.54 -10.09 -9.35
N GLY A 33 -15.13 -9.33 -8.43
CA GLY A 33 -14.47 -8.24 -7.71
C GLY A 33 -14.63 -8.36 -6.19
N ILE A 34 -13.88 -7.54 -5.49
CA ILE A 34 -13.97 -7.37 -4.04
C ILE A 34 -15.15 -6.42 -3.76
N CYS A 35 -16.05 -6.82 -2.89
CA CYS A 35 -17.20 -5.99 -2.50
C CYS A 35 -17.07 -5.54 -1.05
N ASP A 36 -17.67 -4.39 -0.75
CA ASP A 36 -17.83 -3.92 0.61
C ASP A 36 -18.80 -4.82 1.38
N TYR A 37 -18.51 -5.02 2.66
CA TYR A 37 -19.44 -5.64 3.60
C TYR A 37 -19.26 -4.95 4.95
N PRO A 38 -20.32 -4.33 5.53
CA PRO A 38 -20.16 -3.46 6.71
C PRO A 38 -19.47 -4.10 7.91
N SER A 39 -19.65 -5.41 8.10
CA SER A 39 -19.05 -6.17 9.20
C SER A 39 -17.72 -6.85 8.85
N SER A 40 -17.18 -6.62 7.65
CA SER A 40 -15.88 -7.15 7.23
C SER A 40 -14.79 -6.10 7.37
N ARG A 41 -13.60 -6.57 7.74
CA ARG A 41 -12.33 -5.84 7.73
C ARG A 41 -11.27 -6.77 7.15
N ALA A 42 -10.27 -6.21 6.49
CA ALA A 42 -9.23 -7.00 5.85
C ALA A 42 -7.87 -6.29 5.96
N VAL A 43 -6.82 -7.10 6.13
CA VAL A 43 -5.43 -6.66 6.07
C VAL A 43 -4.79 -7.34 4.87
N TYR A 44 -4.15 -6.53 4.03
CA TYR A 44 -3.40 -6.99 2.87
C TYR A 44 -1.96 -6.50 2.97
N ALA A 45 -0.99 -7.37 2.67
CA ALA A 45 0.36 -6.92 2.35
C ALA A 45 0.47 -6.75 0.83
N ILE A 46 1.09 -5.66 0.40
CA ILE A 46 1.36 -5.40 -1.01
C ILE A 46 2.86 -5.45 -1.21
N ASP A 47 3.32 -6.42 -1.98
CA ASP A 47 4.71 -6.48 -2.40
C ASP A 47 4.86 -5.65 -3.67
N LEU A 48 5.87 -4.77 -3.67
CA LEU A 48 6.16 -3.89 -4.78
C LEU A 48 7.66 -3.81 -5.06
N MET A 49 7.98 -3.52 -6.31
CA MET A 49 9.33 -3.13 -6.73
C MET A 49 9.33 -1.69 -7.25
N LEU A 50 10.52 -1.09 -7.25
CA LEU A 50 10.74 0.22 -7.83
C LEU A 50 11.52 0.07 -9.12
N LYS A 51 11.00 0.67 -10.19
CA LYS A 51 11.62 0.65 -11.51
C LYS A 51 11.97 2.07 -11.93
N TRP A 52 13.19 2.25 -12.44
CA TRP A 52 13.54 3.50 -13.10
C TRP A 52 12.77 3.67 -14.40
N GLU A 53 12.08 4.80 -14.54
CA GLU A 53 11.43 5.21 -15.78
C GLU A 53 11.85 6.62 -16.18
N SER A 54 11.83 6.87 -17.49
CA SER A 54 12.17 8.16 -18.07
C SER A 54 10.90 8.88 -18.50
N SER A 55 10.69 10.08 -17.97
CA SER A 55 9.64 10.98 -18.44
C SER A 55 9.97 11.51 -19.84
N GLY A 56 8.96 12.01 -20.57
CA GLY A 56 9.15 12.55 -21.93
C GLY A 56 10.15 13.70 -22.06
N ASN A 57 10.55 14.32 -20.94
CA ASN A 57 11.59 15.35 -20.85
C ASN A 57 12.99 14.78 -20.50
N GLY A 58 13.17 13.45 -20.48
CA GLY A 58 14.42 12.77 -20.16
C GLY A 58 14.75 12.66 -18.67
N LYS A 59 13.88 13.17 -17.77
CA LYS A 59 14.09 13.03 -16.32
C LYS A 59 13.74 11.62 -15.85
N GLN A 60 14.64 11.00 -15.08
CA GLN A 60 14.37 9.71 -14.46
C GLN A 60 13.57 9.86 -13.16
N HIS A 61 12.63 8.95 -12.93
CA HIS A 61 11.86 8.81 -11.70
C HIS A 61 11.70 7.33 -11.33
N MET A 62 11.36 7.06 -10.07
CA MET A 62 11.06 5.71 -9.60
C MET A 62 9.57 5.45 -9.70
N GLN A 63 9.18 4.51 -10.54
CA GLN A 63 7.80 4.07 -10.70
C GLN A 63 7.55 2.82 -9.84
N PRO A 64 6.55 2.82 -8.94
CA PRO A 64 6.16 1.62 -8.20
C PRO A 64 5.53 0.58 -9.15
N GLN A 65 5.91 -0.68 -8.97
CA GLN A 65 5.40 -1.84 -9.68
C GLN A 65 4.82 -2.81 -8.65
N VAL A 66 3.49 -2.95 -8.61
CA VAL A 66 2.82 -3.92 -7.73
C VAL A 66 3.09 -5.33 -8.27
N LEU A 67 3.55 -6.22 -7.40
CA LEU A 67 3.85 -7.62 -7.74
C LEU A 67 2.72 -8.54 -7.30
N GLU A 68 2.40 -8.51 -6.00
CA GLU A 68 1.39 -9.36 -5.40
C GLU A 68 0.68 -8.68 -4.24
N VAL A 69 -0.51 -9.20 -3.91
CA VAL A 69 -1.34 -8.74 -2.81
C VAL A 69 -1.74 -9.96 -2.00
N ASN A 70 -1.22 -10.05 -0.78
CA ASN A 70 -1.44 -11.19 0.10
C ASN A 70 -2.51 -10.86 1.14
N PHE A 71 -3.62 -11.60 1.12
CA PHE A 71 -4.65 -11.54 2.17
C PHE A 71 -4.21 -12.32 3.40
N ASN A 72 -4.36 -11.74 4.60
CA ASN A 72 -3.83 -12.28 5.86
C ASN A 72 -2.33 -12.63 5.76
N PRO A 73 -1.47 -11.63 5.52
CA PRO A 73 -0.04 -11.85 5.40
C PRO A 73 0.58 -12.32 6.71
N ASP A 74 1.74 -12.97 6.62
CA ASP A 74 2.59 -13.20 7.80
C ASP A 74 3.16 -11.87 8.30
N CYS A 75 2.93 -11.58 9.57
CA CYS A 75 3.30 -10.33 10.22
C CYS A 75 4.49 -10.48 11.20
N GLU A 76 5.19 -11.63 11.25
CA GLU A 76 6.31 -11.83 12.19
C GLU A 76 7.35 -10.70 12.10
N ARG A 77 7.75 -10.35 10.87
CA ARG A 77 8.70 -9.24 10.64
C ARG A 77 8.11 -7.89 11.04
N ALA A 78 6.85 -7.63 10.73
CA ALA A 78 6.19 -6.37 11.08
C ALA A 78 6.16 -6.19 12.60
N CYS A 79 5.77 -7.23 13.35
CA CYS A 79 5.77 -7.22 14.82
C CYS A 79 7.17 -7.08 15.42
N LYS A 80 8.20 -7.66 14.79
CA LYS A 80 9.59 -7.53 15.24
C LYS A 80 10.10 -6.09 15.19
N TYR A 81 9.76 -5.34 14.13
CA TYR A 81 10.24 -3.97 13.92
C TYR A 81 9.26 -2.90 14.43
N HIS A 82 7.98 -3.24 14.55
CA HIS A 82 6.91 -2.37 15.04
C HIS A 82 6.14 -3.12 16.14
N PRO A 83 6.57 -3.03 17.41
CA PRO A 83 5.96 -3.78 18.51
C PRO A 83 4.46 -3.49 18.72
N THR A 84 3.98 -2.32 18.30
CA THR A 84 2.56 -1.92 18.37
C THR A 84 1.76 -2.28 17.11
N PHE A 85 2.34 -3.02 16.15
CA PHE A 85 1.72 -3.26 14.84
C PHE A 85 0.27 -3.74 14.92
N PHE A 86 -0.02 -4.79 15.69
CA PHE A 86 -1.39 -5.29 15.80
C PHE A 86 -2.29 -4.35 16.59
N ASN A 87 -1.76 -3.61 17.58
CA ASN A 87 -2.55 -2.58 18.27
C ASN A 87 -3.01 -1.51 17.27
N ASP A 88 -2.10 -1.05 16.41
CA ASP A 88 -2.42 -0.06 15.37
C ASP A 88 -3.48 -0.58 14.38
N VAL A 89 -3.36 -1.85 13.98
CA VAL A 89 -4.36 -2.52 13.13
C VAL A 89 -5.72 -2.61 13.83
N PHE A 90 -5.77 -3.01 15.10
CA PHE A 90 -7.03 -3.15 15.84
C PHE A 90 -7.69 -1.78 16.12
N CYS A 91 -6.92 -0.80 16.55
CA CYS A 91 -7.39 0.57 16.75
C CYS A 91 -7.98 1.14 15.46
N THR A 92 -7.33 0.90 14.32
CA THR A 92 -7.78 1.41 13.02
C THR A 92 -9.00 0.66 12.48
N LEU A 93 -8.98 -0.68 12.46
CA LEU A 93 -10.01 -1.46 11.77
C LEU A 93 -11.27 -1.70 12.60
N PHE A 94 -11.16 -1.72 13.93
CA PHE A 94 -12.26 -2.15 14.80
C PHE A 94 -12.71 -1.11 15.81
N LEU A 95 -11.82 -0.20 16.23
CA LEU A 95 -12.17 0.85 17.20
C LEU A 95 -12.45 2.20 16.54
N ASP A 96 -12.16 2.35 15.24
CA ASP A 96 -12.22 3.62 14.51
C ASP A 96 -11.38 4.74 15.17
N GLU A 97 -10.26 4.35 15.82
CA GLU A 97 -9.35 5.22 16.56
C GLU A 97 -7.93 5.20 15.97
N PRO A 98 -7.70 5.64 14.72
CA PRO A 98 -6.35 5.64 14.12
C PRO A 98 -5.42 6.73 14.68
N ASN A 99 -5.90 7.56 15.62
CA ASN A 99 -5.12 8.64 16.20
C ASN A 99 -3.95 8.06 17.01
N ASN A 100 -2.74 8.53 16.73
CA ASN A 100 -1.47 8.02 17.28
C ASN A 100 -1.05 6.62 16.79
N CYS A 101 -1.70 6.05 15.77
CA CYS A 101 -1.25 4.84 15.09
C CYS A 101 -0.31 5.16 13.92
N HIS A 102 0.51 4.19 13.51
CA HIS A 102 1.37 4.30 12.33
C HIS A 102 0.60 4.06 11.03
N VAL A 103 -0.45 4.84 10.80
CA VAL A 103 -1.37 4.67 9.67
C VAL A 103 -1.49 5.98 8.91
N THR A 104 -1.52 5.88 7.58
CA THR A 104 -1.85 7.00 6.70
C THR A 104 -3.14 6.67 5.97
N SER A 105 -4.16 7.52 6.14
CA SER A 105 -5.38 7.42 5.34
C SER A 105 -5.10 7.88 3.91
N VAL A 106 -5.47 7.04 2.95
CA VAL A 106 -5.36 7.33 1.51
C VAL A 106 -6.79 7.38 0.94
N VAL A 107 -7.08 8.42 0.15
CA VAL A 107 -8.40 8.72 -0.44
C VAL A 107 -8.34 8.70 -1.97
#